data_AF-A0A966Z5W7-F1
#
_entry.id   AF-A0A966Z5W7-F1
#
_cell.length_a   1.000
_cell.length_b   1.000
_cell.length_c   1.000
_cell.angle_alpha   90.00
_cell.angle_beta   90.00
_cell.angle_gamma   90.00
#
_symmetry.space_group_name_H-M   'P 1'
#
loop_
_entity.id
_entity.type
_entity.pdbx_description
1 polymer ?
#
loop_
_entity_poly.entity_id
_entity_poly.type
_entity_poly.pdbx_seq_one_letter_code
_entity_poly.pdbx_strand_id
1 'polypeptide(L)'
;MNPMSPNLMTPALLLALTFALPAMAQEAFRWPEGKRAAVSLSFDDARVSQPKLGLDLFRRHPAKVTFYVGPRGVEKDLAGWKSLVADGHEIGNHSTSHPCPGNFAWSRKNALEDYSMARLEADVDAATRDIELLLGVRTASFAYPCGMKTIGRGVETQSYVPAVATRFRTSRGFRDEAANDPGYVDFAQIAGVESDGMSFEAMKAAAQTAAKAGGWLVFAGHEIGKPANQTTDAAALEQFIDWAKNPANGIWLDTVDSVAKYVEGHRPAPKTVSTIHREAIEWTDVWMPHTNDHALPRVLLIGDSITRGYYSGVEEKLKGKAYVARITTSKAIGDPALLSEIRTYLQEERFDVVHFNVGMHGWDYSEQEYQREFPSLLGLLRSSSPGAKLVWANTTPVRKDRENGASNLRIEARNRIVQQLAVAAGIPVDDLHWLMVSHADLHSDDVHYTKEGNALMAVQVAVSVEGLLPRK
;
A
#
# COMPACT_ATOMS: atom_id res chain seq x y z
N MET A 1 80.72 -16.41 -45.01
CA MET A 1 80.02 -15.29 -44.33
C MET A 1 78.65 -15.11 -44.95
N ASN A 2 77.61 -15.58 -44.26
CA ASN A 2 76.39 -14.84 -43.89
C ASN A 2 75.31 -15.85 -43.47
N PRO A 3 74.88 -15.85 -42.18
CA PRO A 3 73.92 -16.80 -41.66
C PRO A 3 72.48 -16.30 -41.79
N MET A 4 71.56 -17.27 -41.85
CA MET A 4 70.11 -17.11 -41.83
C MET A 4 69.63 -16.47 -40.51
N SER A 5 68.66 -15.56 -40.61
CA SER A 5 68.00 -14.88 -39.49
C SER A 5 66.68 -15.59 -39.11
N PRO A 6 66.27 -15.60 -37.83
CA PRO A 6 65.09 -16.33 -37.35
C PRO A 6 63.81 -15.47 -37.33
N ASN A 7 62.67 -16.12 -37.54
CA ASN A 7 61.33 -15.56 -37.41
C ASN A 7 60.98 -15.26 -35.94
N LEU A 8 60.58 -14.01 -35.65
CA LEU A 8 60.00 -13.58 -34.38
C LEU A 8 58.47 -13.64 -34.47
N MET A 9 57.86 -14.54 -33.69
CA MET A 9 56.43 -14.51 -33.39
C MET A 9 56.14 -13.35 -32.43
N THR A 10 55.23 -12.46 -32.82
CA THR A 10 54.67 -11.40 -31.96
C THR A 10 53.45 -11.97 -31.21
N PRO A 11 53.30 -11.75 -29.89
CA PRO A 11 52.10 -12.18 -29.17
C PRO A 11 50.96 -11.19 -29.42
N ALA A 12 49.81 -11.70 -29.84
CA ALA A 12 48.58 -10.92 -29.95
C ALA A 12 48.00 -10.67 -28.55
N LEU A 13 48.00 -9.40 -28.13
CA LEU A 13 47.39 -8.95 -26.89
C LEU A 13 45.85 -8.93 -27.07
N LEU A 14 45.14 -9.93 -26.53
CA LEU A 14 43.68 -9.89 -26.44
C LEU A 14 43.26 -8.82 -25.42
N LEU A 15 42.79 -7.68 -25.91
CA LEU A 15 42.16 -6.64 -25.09
C LEU A 15 40.71 -7.07 -24.78
N ALA A 16 40.48 -7.62 -23.60
CA ALA A 16 39.13 -7.89 -23.11
C ALA A 16 38.43 -6.56 -22.79
N LEU A 17 37.55 -6.09 -23.68
CA LEU A 17 36.63 -4.99 -23.40
C LEU A 17 35.56 -5.48 -22.42
N THR A 18 35.75 -5.19 -21.14
CA THR A 18 34.70 -5.25 -20.13
C THR A 18 33.76 -4.07 -20.34
N PHE A 19 32.58 -4.31 -20.93
CA PHE A 19 31.47 -3.37 -20.86
C PHE A 19 30.95 -3.35 -19.42
N ALA A 20 31.48 -2.45 -18.60
CA ALA A 20 30.83 -2.08 -17.34
C ALA A 20 29.54 -1.32 -17.70
N LEU A 21 28.39 -1.96 -17.51
CA LEU A 21 27.10 -1.26 -17.52
C LEU A 21 27.20 -0.16 -16.45
N PRO A 22 26.87 1.11 -16.78
CA PRO A 22 26.84 2.14 -15.76
C PRO A 22 25.78 1.73 -14.75
N ALA A 23 26.18 1.57 -13.49
CA ALA A 23 25.22 1.49 -12.40
C ALA A 23 24.33 2.74 -12.52
N MET A 24 23.04 2.56 -12.79
CA MET A 24 22.09 3.66 -12.73
C MET A 24 22.10 4.17 -11.29
N ALA A 25 22.83 5.25 -11.04
CA ALA A 25 22.76 5.96 -9.77
C ALA A 25 21.30 6.42 -9.62
N GLN A 26 20.62 5.90 -8.61
CA GLN A 26 19.27 6.31 -8.29
C GLN A 26 19.31 7.81 -7.97
N GLU A 27 18.59 8.63 -8.76
CA GLU A 27 18.61 10.08 -8.57
C GLU A 27 18.16 10.43 -7.15
N ALA A 28 18.99 11.20 -6.44
CA ALA A 28 18.64 11.71 -5.12
C ALA A 28 17.41 12.61 -5.22
N PHE A 29 16.50 12.51 -4.24
CA PHE A 29 15.28 13.33 -4.17
C PHE A 29 15.62 14.83 -4.24
N ARG A 30 14.80 15.59 -4.96
CA ARG A 30 14.94 17.05 -5.09
C ARG A 30 13.61 17.75 -4.85
N TRP A 31 13.65 18.75 -4.00
CA TRP A 31 12.54 19.69 -3.82
C TRP A 31 12.34 20.57 -5.07
N PRO A 32 11.12 21.09 -5.30
CA PRO A 32 10.84 21.88 -6.49
C PRO A 32 11.68 23.16 -6.51
N GLU A 33 11.94 23.70 -7.70
CA GLU A 33 12.56 25.04 -7.88
C GLU A 33 13.86 25.27 -7.09
N GLY A 34 14.65 24.22 -6.86
CA GLY A 34 15.92 24.31 -6.12
C GLY A 34 15.77 24.62 -4.62
N LYS A 35 14.57 24.42 -4.07
CA LYS A 35 14.33 24.54 -2.62
C LYS A 35 15.16 23.51 -1.86
N ARG A 36 15.43 23.80 -0.60
CA ARG A 36 16.28 22.97 0.28
C ARG A 36 15.48 22.12 1.26
N ALA A 37 14.26 22.54 1.58
CA ALA A 37 13.33 21.82 2.43
C ALA A 37 11.90 22.26 2.15
N ALA A 38 10.95 21.43 2.55
CA ALA A 38 9.56 21.82 2.70
C ALA A 38 9.22 22.09 4.17
N VAL A 39 8.30 23.02 4.41
CA VAL A 39 7.67 23.26 5.71
C VAL A 39 6.16 23.26 5.51
N SER A 40 5.44 22.54 6.36
CA SER A 40 3.99 22.60 6.45
C SER A 40 3.58 23.09 7.83
N LEU A 41 2.75 24.13 7.86
CA LEU A 41 2.13 24.63 9.09
C LEU A 41 0.79 23.91 9.26
N SER A 42 0.56 23.30 10.42
CA SER A 42 -0.71 22.64 10.71
C SER A 42 -1.26 22.98 12.10
N PHE A 43 -2.59 23.00 12.23
CA PHE A 43 -3.29 23.36 13.46
C PHE A 43 -4.43 22.40 13.79
N ASP A 44 -4.54 21.99 15.05
CA ASP A 44 -5.48 20.96 15.53
C ASP A 44 -6.74 21.52 16.22
N ASP A 45 -7.69 20.64 16.53
CA ASP A 45 -8.89 20.87 17.37
C ASP A 45 -9.99 21.79 16.82
N ALA A 46 -9.82 22.36 15.63
CA ALA A 46 -10.74 23.36 15.11
C ALA A 46 -11.02 24.50 16.11
N ARG A 47 -9.94 25.07 16.69
CA ARG A 47 -10.05 26.15 17.68
C ARG A 47 -10.65 27.40 17.05
N VAL A 48 -11.46 28.14 17.80
CA VAL A 48 -12.16 29.35 17.31
C VAL A 48 -11.18 30.44 16.86
N SER A 49 -9.97 30.49 17.43
CA SER A 49 -8.92 31.42 17.00
C SER A 49 -8.45 31.18 15.55
N GLN A 50 -8.55 29.95 15.03
CA GLN A 50 -8.10 29.61 13.68
C GLN A 50 -8.92 30.31 12.59
N PRO A 51 -10.26 30.19 12.53
CA PRO A 51 -11.07 30.95 11.59
C PRO A 51 -11.20 32.45 11.91
N LYS A 52 -10.99 32.87 13.16
CA LYS A 52 -11.14 34.30 13.55
C LYS A 52 -9.88 35.14 13.41
N LEU A 53 -8.74 34.61 13.85
CA LEU A 53 -7.46 35.32 13.85
C LEU A 53 -6.54 34.77 12.76
N GLY A 54 -6.50 33.44 12.60
CA GLY A 54 -5.71 32.78 11.57
C GLY A 54 -6.10 33.21 10.16
N LEU A 55 -7.41 33.27 9.85
CA LEU A 55 -7.90 33.70 8.54
C LEU A 55 -7.33 35.07 8.11
N ASP A 56 -7.44 36.09 8.98
CA ASP A 56 -6.92 37.42 8.70
C ASP A 56 -5.40 37.44 8.59
N LEU A 57 -4.70 36.66 9.41
CA LEU A 57 -3.24 36.52 9.37
C LEU A 57 -2.79 35.91 8.03
N PHE A 58 -3.37 34.79 7.60
CA PHE A 58 -2.99 34.11 6.36
C PHE A 58 -3.39 34.90 5.10
N ARG A 59 -4.40 35.78 5.19
CA ARG A 59 -4.69 36.73 4.11
C ARG A 59 -3.64 37.84 4.00
N ARG A 60 -3.17 38.38 5.14
CA ARG A 60 -2.11 39.40 5.17
C ARG A 60 -0.74 38.85 4.81
N HIS A 61 -0.46 37.62 5.23
CA HIS A 61 0.77 36.88 4.95
C HIS A 61 0.43 35.59 4.19
N PRO A 62 0.16 35.67 2.86
CA PRO A 62 -0.33 34.54 2.08
C PRO A 62 0.52 33.27 2.23
N ALA A 63 -0.04 32.27 2.88
CA ALA A 63 0.51 30.92 3.04
C ALA A 63 -0.66 29.93 3.09
N LYS A 64 -0.52 28.78 2.41
CA LYS A 64 -1.47 27.68 2.57
C LYS A 64 -1.02 26.83 3.75
N VAL A 65 -1.98 26.44 4.58
CA VAL A 65 -1.76 25.68 5.83
C VAL A 65 -2.82 24.60 5.96
N THR A 66 -2.59 23.65 6.86
CA THR A 66 -3.47 22.51 7.10
C THR A 66 -4.18 22.64 8.44
N PHE A 67 -5.50 22.47 8.46
CA PHE A 67 -6.28 22.42 9.70
C PHE A 67 -6.86 21.03 9.91
N TYR A 68 -6.50 20.36 11.00
CA TYR A 68 -7.13 19.09 11.38
C TYR A 68 -8.29 19.39 12.32
N VAL A 69 -9.50 19.09 11.85
CA VAL A 69 -10.72 19.58 12.48
C VAL A 69 -11.61 18.45 13.01
N GLY A 70 -12.25 18.70 14.15
CA GLY A 70 -13.39 17.93 14.64
C GLY A 70 -14.71 18.64 14.29
N PRO A 71 -15.78 17.93 13.87
CA PRO A 71 -17.04 18.54 13.42
C PRO A 71 -17.64 19.56 14.40
N ARG A 72 -17.64 19.25 15.70
CA ARG A 72 -18.18 20.15 16.75
C ARG A 72 -17.42 21.48 16.87
N GLY A 73 -16.12 21.49 16.56
CA GLY A 73 -15.35 22.73 16.53
C GLY A 73 -15.68 23.57 15.29
N VAL A 74 -15.87 22.90 14.16
CA VAL A 74 -16.29 23.53 12.89
C VAL A 74 -17.64 24.24 13.04
N GLU A 75 -18.62 23.60 13.67
CA GLU A 75 -19.96 24.16 13.86
C GLU A 75 -19.97 25.50 14.61
N LYS A 76 -19.00 25.74 15.50
CA LYS A 76 -18.93 26.98 16.30
C LYS A 76 -18.66 28.22 15.45
N ASP A 77 -18.04 28.05 14.28
CA ASP A 77 -17.75 29.14 13.34
C ASP A 77 -17.74 28.63 11.89
N LEU A 78 -18.86 28.03 11.46
CA LEU A 78 -18.96 27.39 10.15
C LEU A 78 -18.62 28.35 8.98
N ALA A 79 -18.97 29.63 9.11
CA ALA A 79 -18.70 30.64 8.09
C ALA A 79 -17.20 30.92 7.94
N GLY A 80 -16.48 31.05 9.05
CA GLY A 80 -15.03 31.21 9.03
C GLY A 80 -14.32 29.98 8.47
N TRP A 81 -14.77 28.77 8.82
CA TRP A 81 -14.24 27.52 8.24
C TRP A 81 -14.46 27.41 6.73
N LYS A 82 -15.66 27.75 6.25
CA LYS A 82 -15.94 27.82 4.80
C LYS A 82 -15.06 28.85 4.10
N SER A 83 -14.70 29.95 4.78
CA SER A 83 -13.78 30.96 4.24
C SER A 83 -12.35 30.43 4.14
N LEU A 84 -11.86 29.70 5.15
CA LEU A 84 -10.54 29.03 5.07
C LEU A 84 -10.49 28.01 3.93
N VAL A 85 -11.57 27.23 3.74
CA VAL A 85 -11.69 26.31 2.59
C VAL A 85 -11.67 27.06 1.26
N ALA A 86 -12.45 28.14 1.13
CA ALA A 86 -12.50 28.94 -0.09
C ALA A 86 -11.16 29.62 -0.40
N ASP A 87 -10.42 30.00 0.64
CA ASP A 87 -9.07 30.51 0.55
C ASP A 87 -8.06 29.40 0.21
N GLY A 88 -8.46 28.13 0.08
CA GLY A 88 -7.62 27.03 -0.38
C GLY A 88 -6.72 26.43 0.70
N HIS A 89 -7.04 26.61 1.97
CA HIS A 89 -6.39 25.87 3.06
C HIS A 89 -6.81 24.41 3.05
N GLU A 90 -5.91 23.51 3.44
CA GLU A 90 -6.21 22.09 3.55
C GLU A 90 -7.04 21.84 4.82
N ILE A 91 -8.09 21.01 4.71
CA ILE A 91 -8.86 20.50 5.84
C ILE A 91 -8.60 18.99 5.98
N GLY A 92 -8.06 18.62 7.13
CA GLY A 92 -7.81 17.24 7.56
C GLY A 92 -8.77 16.80 8.67
N ASN A 93 -8.85 15.50 8.88
CA ASN A 93 -9.71 14.88 9.89
C ASN A 93 -8.98 14.80 11.24
N HIS A 94 -9.68 15.13 12.35
CA HIS A 94 -9.16 14.97 13.71
C HIS A 94 -10.07 14.14 14.64
N SER A 95 -10.79 13.19 14.04
CA SER A 95 -11.84 12.36 14.64
C SER A 95 -13.04 13.16 15.19
N THR A 96 -14.12 12.46 15.54
CA THR A 96 -15.32 13.13 16.08
C THR A 96 -15.17 13.36 17.57
N SER A 97 -14.65 12.36 18.28
CA SER A 97 -14.59 12.36 19.74
C SER A 97 -13.27 12.86 20.31
N HIS A 98 -12.23 12.97 19.49
CA HIS A 98 -10.86 13.31 19.93
C HIS A 98 -10.38 12.40 21.07
N PRO A 99 -10.25 11.08 20.83
CA PRO A 99 -9.85 10.13 21.87
C PRO A 99 -8.37 10.29 22.22
N CYS A 100 -8.08 10.47 23.50
CA CYS A 100 -6.72 10.59 24.02
C CYS A 100 -6.48 9.60 25.16
N PRO A 101 -5.23 9.35 25.58
CA PRO A 101 -4.92 8.43 26.66
C PRO A 101 -5.61 8.79 27.97
N GLY A 102 -5.97 7.78 28.76
CA GLY A 102 -6.53 7.95 30.11
C GLY A 102 -5.58 8.61 31.12
N ASN A 103 -4.31 8.78 30.76
CA ASN A 103 -3.34 9.61 31.49
C ASN A 103 -3.77 11.08 31.56
N PHE A 104 -4.46 11.56 30.53
CA PHE A 104 -5.17 12.82 30.61
C PHE A 104 -6.46 12.61 31.40
N ALA A 105 -6.54 13.18 32.61
CA ALA A 105 -7.68 12.97 33.50
C ALA A 105 -9.03 13.33 32.84
N TRP A 106 -9.04 14.35 31.96
CA TRP A 106 -10.21 14.77 31.18
C TRP A 106 -10.62 13.75 30.10
N SER A 107 -9.71 12.90 29.63
CA SER A 107 -9.95 11.91 28.56
C SER A 107 -10.42 10.56 29.09
N ARG A 108 -10.45 10.32 30.40
CA ARG A 108 -10.71 8.97 30.97
C ARG A 108 -12.03 8.32 30.56
N LYS A 109 -13.05 9.10 30.18
CA LYS A 109 -14.33 8.57 29.65
C LYS A 109 -14.30 8.30 28.14
N ASN A 110 -13.24 8.74 27.47
CA ASN A 110 -12.98 8.61 26.04
C ASN A 110 -11.57 8.05 25.77
N ALA A 111 -11.05 7.24 26.70
CA ALA A 111 -9.67 6.81 26.71
C ALA A 111 -9.38 5.80 25.59
N LEU A 112 -8.33 6.02 24.81
CA LEU A 112 -7.90 5.09 23.73
C LEU A 112 -7.66 3.67 24.23
N GLU A 113 -7.25 3.54 25.49
CA GLU A 113 -7.05 2.26 26.15
C GLU A 113 -8.34 1.42 26.27
N ASP A 114 -9.51 2.06 26.20
CA ASP A 114 -10.82 1.43 26.32
C ASP A 114 -11.56 1.39 24.95
N TYR A 115 -10.86 1.70 23.86
CA TYR A 115 -11.40 1.63 22.50
C TYR A 115 -11.26 0.23 21.89
N SER A 116 -12.23 -0.16 21.07
CA SER A 116 -12.10 -1.24 20.09
C SER A 116 -11.79 -0.66 18.71
N MET A 117 -11.21 -1.48 17.81
CA MET A 117 -10.92 -1.03 16.44
C MET A 117 -12.19 -0.56 15.72
N ALA A 118 -13.29 -1.30 15.84
CA ALA A 118 -14.56 -0.92 15.23
C ALA A 118 -15.11 0.43 15.74
N ARG A 119 -14.95 0.72 17.04
CA ARG A 119 -15.35 2.03 17.61
C ARG A 119 -14.48 3.15 17.06
N LEU A 120 -13.17 2.94 17.00
CA LEU A 120 -12.22 3.92 16.48
C LEU A 120 -12.50 4.24 15.00
N GLU A 121 -12.65 3.20 14.18
CA GLU A 121 -12.97 3.34 12.76
C GLU A 121 -14.28 4.11 12.54
N ALA A 122 -15.33 3.78 13.31
CA ALA A 122 -16.61 4.49 13.24
C ALA A 122 -16.48 5.98 13.64
N ASP A 123 -15.64 6.31 14.62
CA ASP A 123 -15.40 7.70 15.07
C ASP A 123 -14.67 8.54 14.01
N VAL A 124 -13.69 7.93 13.34
CA VAL A 124 -12.93 8.52 12.22
C VAL A 124 -13.83 8.70 10.99
N ASP A 125 -14.59 7.67 10.62
CA ASP A 125 -15.50 7.69 9.46
C ASP A 125 -16.65 8.68 9.66
N ALA A 126 -17.15 8.80 10.91
CA ALA A 126 -18.13 9.81 11.27
C ALA A 126 -17.59 11.24 11.06
N ALA A 127 -16.35 11.51 11.48
CA ALA A 127 -15.75 12.82 11.29
C ALA A 127 -15.59 13.15 9.80
N THR A 128 -15.13 12.21 8.97
CA THR A 128 -14.99 12.43 7.53
C THR A 128 -16.34 12.81 6.90
N ARG A 129 -17.38 12.05 7.20
CA ARG A 129 -18.74 12.31 6.69
C ARG A 129 -19.25 13.67 7.15
N ASP A 130 -19.11 13.98 8.43
CA ASP A 130 -19.70 15.20 8.99
C ASP A 130 -18.92 16.46 8.52
N ILE A 131 -17.60 16.38 8.36
CA ILE A 131 -16.78 17.43 7.74
C ILE A 131 -17.19 17.64 6.28
N GLU A 132 -17.37 16.56 5.51
CA GLU A 132 -17.81 16.62 4.12
C GLU A 132 -19.18 17.29 4.00
N LEU A 133 -20.12 16.99 4.90
CA LEU A 133 -21.44 17.64 4.98
C LEU A 133 -21.34 19.13 5.34
N LEU A 134 -20.49 19.51 6.29
CA LEU A 134 -20.39 20.88 6.78
C LEU A 134 -19.64 21.79 5.80
N LEU A 135 -18.53 21.30 5.23
CA LEU A 135 -17.56 22.10 4.48
C LEU A 135 -17.50 21.78 2.99
N GLY A 136 -18.12 20.69 2.54
CA GLY A 136 -18.06 20.27 1.13
C GLY A 136 -16.69 19.74 0.72
N VAL A 137 -15.84 19.36 1.69
CA VAL A 137 -14.49 18.85 1.47
C VAL A 137 -14.38 17.46 2.06
N ARG A 138 -13.98 16.50 1.24
CA ARG A 138 -13.58 15.18 1.71
C ARG A 138 -12.12 15.23 2.14
N THR A 139 -11.86 14.94 3.41
CA THR A 139 -10.53 15.02 4.02
C THR A 139 -9.58 13.96 3.45
N ALA A 140 -8.39 14.38 3.02
CA ALA A 140 -7.33 13.49 2.51
C ALA A 140 -6.23 13.19 3.54
N SER A 141 -6.22 13.90 4.66
CA SER A 141 -5.22 13.83 5.72
C SER A 141 -5.87 13.66 7.09
N PHE A 142 -5.10 13.13 8.05
CA PHE A 142 -5.53 12.92 9.44
C PHE A 142 -4.45 13.34 10.45
N ALA A 143 -4.85 13.84 11.61
CA ALA A 143 -3.93 14.01 12.75
C ALA A 143 -4.36 13.08 13.87
N TYR A 144 -3.43 12.25 14.37
CA TYR A 144 -3.68 11.38 15.51
C TYR A 144 -3.94 12.23 16.75
N PRO A 145 -5.12 12.16 17.39
CA PRO A 145 -5.40 12.91 18.61
C PRO A 145 -4.38 12.61 19.70
N CYS A 146 -3.83 13.68 20.30
CA CYS A 146 -2.70 13.61 21.23
C CYS A 146 -1.44 12.88 20.70
N GLY A 147 -1.30 12.69 19.38
CA GLY A 147 -0.17 11.98 18.74
C GLY A 147 -0.20 10.45 18.93
N MET A 148 -1.27 9.88 19.48
CA MET A 148 -1.30 8.48 19.90
C MET A 148 -1.78 7.57 18.80
N LYS A 149 -1.15 6.41 18.63
CA LYS A 149 -1.35 5.52 17.47
C LYS A 149 -1.84 4.12 17.83
N THR A 150 -2.15 3.90 19.11
CA THR A 150 -2.57 2.61 19.65
C THR A 150 -3.87 2.71 20.45
N ILE A 151 -4.58 1.60 20.51
CA ILE A 151 -5.75 1.36 21.38
C ILE A 151 -5.50 0.13 22.25
N GLY A 152 -6.36 -0.08 23.25
CA GLY A 152 -6.27 -1.24 24.15
C GLY A 152 -5.23 -1.08 25.26
N ARG A 153 -5.05 -2.14 26.06
CA ARG A 153 -4.17 -2.15 27.25
C ARG A 153 -3.29 -3.39 27.27
N GLY A 154 -2.04 -3.20 27.72
CA GLY A 154 -1.12 -4.32 27.98
C GLY A 154 -0.90 -5.17 26.72
N VAL A 155 -1.02 -6.49 26.86
CA VAL A 155 -0.84 -7.44 25.74
C VAL A 155 -1.89 -7.30 24.63
N GLU A 156 -3.03 -6.65 24.91
CA GLU A 156 -4.10 -6.38 23.93
C GLU A 156 -3.90 -5.05 23.19
N THR A 157 -2.76 -4.37 23.37
CA THR A 157 -2.48 -3.10 22.70
C THR A 157 -2.33 -3.32 21.20
N GLN A 158 -3.12 -2.58 20.41
CA GLN A 158 -3.13 -2.69 18.95
C GLN A 158 -2.82 -1.34 18.31
N SER A 159 -1.98 -1.34 17.29
CA SER A 159 -1.81 -0.16 16.42
C SER A 159 -3.07 0.03 15.58
N TYR A 160 -3.55 1.26 15.49
CA TYR A 160 -4.63 1.62 14.59
C TYR A 160 -4.16 2.42 13.35
N VAL A 161 -2.85 2.57 13.18
CA VAL A 161 -2.25 3.18 11.99
C VAL A 161 -2.75 2.53 10.69
N PRO A 162 -2.81 1.17 10.56
CA PRO A 162 -3.29 0.57 9.31
C PRO A 162 -4.74 0.94 8.98
N ALA A 163 -5.61 1.01 9.99
CA ALA A 163 -7.01 1.40 9.81
C ALA A 163 -7.14 2.86 9.33
N VAL A 164 -6.29 3.76 9.80
CA VAL A 164 -6.24 5.15 9.33
C VAL A 164 -5.61 5.23 7.93
N ALA A 165 -4.54 4.47 7.68
CA ALA A 165 -3.82 4.47 6.41
C ALA A 165 -4.65 3.99 5.20
N THR A 166 -5.68 3.15 5.42
CA THR A 166 -6.61 2.79 4.34
C THR A 166 -7.60 3.90 3.99
N ARG A 167 -7.71 4.94 4.81
CA ARG A 167 -8.70 6.04 4.68
C ARG A 167 -8.09 7.34 4.19
N PHE A 168 -6.84 7.64 4.57
CA PHE A 168 -6.19 8.92 4.30
C PHE A 168 -4.87 8.72 3.56
N ARG A 169 -4.51 9.66 2.69
CA ARG A 169 -3.19 9.68 2.05
C ARG A 169 -2.10 9.92 3.09
N THR A 170 -2.37 10.86 4.00
CA THR A 170 -1.40 11.28 5.01
C THR A 170 -2.00 11.20 6.40
N SER A 171 -1.17 10.89 7.38
CA SER A 171 -1.52 11.03 8.79
C SER A 171 -0.32 11.45 9.60
N ARG A 172 -0.50 12.36 10.56
CA ARG A 172 0.62 12.93 11.31
C ARG A 172 0.48 12.82 12.83
N GLY A 173 1.62 12.64 13.50
CA GLY A 173 1.74 12.58 14.95
C GLY A 173 1.72 13.95 15.63
N PHE A 174 2.21 14.02 16.86
CA PHE A 174 2.34 15.27 17.62
C PHE A 174 3.48 15.11 18.64
N ARG A 175 4.29 16.16 18.79
CA ARG A 175 5.52 16.17 19.61
C ARG A 175 6.54 15.11 19.19
N ASP A 176 6.61 14.82 17.89
CA ASP A 176 7.71 14.06 17.32
C ASP A 176 8.98 14.92 17.26
N GLU A 177 10.16 14.30 17.28
CA GLU A 177 11.43 15.00 17.53
C GLU A 177 12.18 15.47 16.27
N ALA A 178 11.73 15.08 15.07
CA ALA A 178 12.49 15.27 13.83
C ALA A 178 11.64 15.72 12.64
N ALA A 179 12.29 16.37 11.67
CA ALA A 179 11.74 16.55 10.33
C ALA A 179 11.72 15.22 9.57
N ASN A 180 10.84 15.12 8.58
CA ASN A 180 10.62 13.92 7.78
C ASN A 180 11.62 13.85 6.63
N ASP A 181 12.26 12.69 6.42
CA ASP A 181 13.09 12.43 5.25
C ASP A 181 12.19 12.07 4.05
N PRO A 182 12.18 12.83 2.94
CA PRO A 182 11.37 12.53 1.76
C PRO A 182 11.60 11.14 1.15
N GLY A 183 12.80 10.58 1.31
CA GLY A 183 13.15 9.24 0.84
C GLY A 183 12.66 8.12 1.75
N TYR A 184 12.27 8.41 3.00
CA TYR A 184 11.96 7.40 4.01
C TYR A 184 10.60 7.56 4.70
N VAL A 185 10.00 8.75 4.66
CA VAL A 185 8.78 9.08 5.41
C VAL A 185 7.65 8.10 5.15
N ASP A 186 7.09 7.57 6.24
CA ASP A 186 5.82 6.85 6.24
C ASP A 186 4.69 7.88 6.24
N PHE A 187 3.96 7.98 5.14
CA PHE A 187 2.88 8.95 5.01
C PHE A 187 1.74 8.70 6.01
N ALA A 188 1.59 7.48 6.54
CA ALA A 188 0.60 7.20 7.58
C ALA A 188 1.06 7.65 8.98
N GLN A 189 2.29 8.13 9.13
CA GLN A 189 2.90 8.48 10.42
C GLN A 189 3.91 9.63 10.32
N ILE A 190 3.58 10.66 9.55
CA ILE A 190 4.41 11.87 9.41
C ILE A 190 4.69 12.46 10.79
N ALA A 191 5.96 12.78 11.07
CA ALA A 191 6.38 13.42 12.30
C ALA A 191 5.83 14.85 12.38
N GLY A 192 5.10 15.16 13.47
CA GLY A 192 4.56 16.49 13.76
C GLY A 192 5.30 17.14 14.94
N VAL A 193 6.02 18.23 14.66
CA VAL A 193 6.79 18.99 15.66
C VAL A 193 5.90 20.09 16.26
N GLU A 194 5.79 20.16 17.58
CA GLU A 194 4.96 21.17 18.26
C GLU A 194 5.44 22.59 17.94
N SER A 195 4.55 23.48 17.52
CA SER A 195 4.85 24.91 17.32
C SER A 195 4.33 25.82 18.45
N ASP A 196 3.50 25.29 19.33
CA ASP A 196 2.95 26.07 20.44
C ASP A 196 4.05 26.57 21.38
N GLY A 197 3.98 27.85 21.73
CA GLY A 197 5.00 28.50 22.57
C GLY A 197 6.37 28.70 21.89
N MET A 198 6.56 28.29 20.63
CA MET A 198 7.80 28.58 19.91
C MET A 198 7.92 30.08 19.59
N SER A 199 9.12 30.62 19.80
CA SER A 199 9.48 31.92 19.26
C SER A 199 9.78 31.81 17.76
N PHE A 200 9.81 32.95 17.06
CA PHE A 200 10.24 33.00 15.66
C PHE A 200 11.62 32.35 15.45
N GLU A 201 12.59 32.65 16.31
CA GLU A 201 13.94 32.09 16.19
C GLU A 201 13.96 30.56 16.41
N ALA A 202 13.09 30.02 17.27
CA ALA A 202 12.94 28.58 17.45
C ALA A 202 12.35 27.90 16.20
N MET A 203 11.27 28.46 15.64
CA MET A 203 10.67 27.93 14.40
C MET A 203 11.67 27.98 13.23
N LYS A 204 12.38 29.10 13.10
CA LYS A 204 13.43 29.30 12.11
C LYS A 204 14.58 28.32 12.28
N ALA A 205 15.06 28.08 13.50
CA ALA A 205 16.12 27.11 13.78
C ALA A 205 15.70 25.69 13.39
N ALA A 206 14.47 25.28 13.70
CA ALA A 206 13.94 23.98 13.30
C ALA A 206 13.86 23.85 11.76
N ALA A 207 13.34 24.88 11.07
CA ALA A 207 13.27 24.90 9.60
C ALA A 207 14.67 24.89 8.95
N GLN A 208 15.65 25.58 9.54
CA GLN A 208 17.04 25.55 9.07
C GLN A 208 17.68 24.17 9.26
N THR A 209 17.38 23.47 10.36
CA THR A 209 17.82 22.10 10.59
C THR A 209 17.23 21.16 9.54
N ALA A 210 15.93 21.27 9.26
CA ALA A 210 15.30 20.52 8.17
C ALA A 210 15.95 20.83 6.81
N ALA A 211 16.20 22.10 6.50
CA ALA A 211 16.85 22.52 5.25
C ALA A 211 18.30 22.04 5.10
N LYS A 212 19.03 21.84 6.20
CA LYS A 212 20.37 21.21 6.16
C LYS A 212 20.29 19.73 5.82
N ALA A 213 19.22 19.06 6.25
CA ALA A 213 18.99 17.64 6.02
C ALA A 213 18.22 17.33 4.72
N GLY A 214 17.76 18.35 3.97
CA GLY A 214 16.87 18.12 2.83
C GLY A 214 15.45 17.69 3.23
N GLY A 215 15.05 17.91 4.49
CA GLY A 215 13.86 17.33 5.09
C GLY A 215 12.56 18.11 4.85
N TRP A 216 11.46 17.51 5.32
CA TRP A 216 10.13 18.08 5.37
C TRP A 216 9.68 18.26 6.83
N LEU A 217 9.63 19.51 7.29
CA LEU A 217 9.20 19.84 8.64
C LEU A 217 7.70 20.10 8.68
N VAL A 218 6.96 19.38 9.52
CA VAL A 218 5.54 19.64 9.77
C VAL A 218 5.39 20.19 11.17
N PHE A 219 4.99 21.46 11.27
CA PHE A 219 4.63 22.08 12.54
C PHE A 219 3.19 21.74 12.91
N ALA A 220 2.95 21.47 14.20
CA ALA A 220 1.66 21.17 14.78
C ALA A 220 1.39 22.13 15.95
N GLY A 221 0.41 23.02 15.78
CA GLY A 221 -0.06 23.94 16.80
C GLY A 221 -1.54 23.76 17.11
N HIS A 222 -2.08 24.55 18.04
CA HIS A 222 -3.51 24.55 18.36
C HIS A 222 -4.11 25.94 18.19
N GLU A 223 -4.10 26.77 19.23
CA GLU A 223 -4.62 28.13 19.15
C GLU A 223 -3.67 29.04 18.34
N ILE A 224 -4.22 30.06 17.67
CA ILE A 224 -3.43 31.13 17.03
C ILE A 224 -3.72 32.43 17.78
N GLY A 225 -2.71 33.03 18.40
CA GLY A 225 -2.97 34.24 19.18
C GLY A 225 -1.77 34.73 19.97
N LYS A 226 -2.03 35.40 21.10
CA LYS A 226 -0.98 35.83 22.02
C LYS A 226 -0.44 34.62 22.79
N PRO A 227 0.84 34.63 23.22
CA PRO A 227 1.43 33.53 23.98
C PRO A 227 0.56 33.08 25.16
N ALA A 228 0.17 31.81 25.14
CA ALA A 228 -0.63 31.15 26.16
C ALA A 228 -0.44 29.63 26.04
N ASN A 229 -1.08 28.87 26.92
CA ASN A 229 -1.04 27.40 26.86
C ASN A 229 -1.64 26.90 25.54
N GLN A 230 -0.94 25.96 24.87
CA GLN A 230 -1.34 25.41 23.57
C GLN A 230 -1.68 26.51 22.55
N THR A 231 -0.81 27.52 22.45
CA THR A 231 -0.99 28.63 21.51
C THR A 231 0.29 28.85 20.71
N THR A 232 0.16 28.83 19.40
CA THR A 232 1.16 29.32 18.47
C THR A 232 1.06 30.84 18.42
N ASP A 233 2.15 31.52 18.79
CA ASP A 233 2.21 32.97 18.85
C ASP A 233 2.05 33.57 17.44
N ALA A 234 0.97 34.34 17.23
CA ALA A 234 0.65 34.97 15.96
C ALA A 234 1.79 35.87 15.47
N ALA A 235 2.47 36.61 16.36
CA ALA A 235 3.57 37.49 15.98
C ALA A 235 4.81 36.69 15.53
N ALA A 236 5.08 35.54 16.15
CA ALA A 236 6.14 34.63 15.73
C ALA A 236 5.80 33.96 14.40
N LEU A 237 4.54 33.56 14.22
CA LEU A 237 4.03 32.92 13.00
C LEU A 237 4.12 33.86 11.79
N GLU A 238 3.74 35.13 11.93
CA GLU A 238 3.88 36.16 10.89
C GLU A 238 5.34 36.31 10.44
N GLN A 239 6.25 36.52 11.40
CA GLN A 239 7.69 36.62 11.13
C GLN A 239 8.23 35.35 10.46
N PHE A 240 7.76 34.17 10.87
CA PHE A 240 8.16 32.91 10.29
C PHE A 240 7.71 32.77 8.83
N ILE A 241 6.46 33.10 8.53
CA ILE A 241 5.91 33.03 7.16
C ILE A 241 6.69 33.98 6.24
N ASP A 242 6.92 35.22 6.67
CA ASP A 242 7.67 36.20 5.87
C ASP A 242 9.11 35.76 5.64
N TRP A 243 9.76 35.21 6.67
CA TRP A 243 11.09 34.63 6.53
C TRP A 243 11.09 33.43 5.56
N ALA A 244 10.18 32.46 5.72
CA ALA A 244 10.15 31.26 4.89
C ALA A 244 9.87 31.58 3.41
N LYS A 245 9.04 32.58 3.13
CA LYS A 245 8.70 33.01 1.76
C LYS A 245 9.84 33.74 1.04
N ASN A 246 10.80 34.30 1.76
CA ASN A 246 11.97 34.90 1.12
C ASN A 246 12.76 33.82 0.34
N PRO A 247 12.89 33.94 -1.00
CA PRO A 247 13.55 32.93 -1.82
C PRO A 247 14.97 32.60 -1.39
N ALA A 248 15.69 33.55 -0.78
CA ALA A 248 17.04 33.35 -0.27
C ALA A 248 17.12 32.27 0.82
N ASN A 249 16.01 32.00 1.53
CA ASN A 249 15.96 30.96 2.55
C ASN A 249 15.70 29.56 1.96
N GLY A 250 15.23 29.46 0.71
CA GLY A 250 15.05 28.19 0.01
C GLY A 250 14.04 27.24 0.66
N ILE A 251 13.03 27.78 1.35
CA ILE A 251 11.94 26.99 1.96
C ILE A 251 10.76 26.93 1.00
N TRP A 252 10.20 25.74 0.82
CA TRP A 252 8.89 25.55 0.21
C TRP A 252 7.83 25.47 1.32
N LEU A 253 6.96 26.46 1.40
CA LEU A 253 5.89 26.52 2.38
C LEU A 253 4.57 26.11 1.73
N ASP A 254 3.99 24.98 2.15
CA ASP A 254 2.73 24.48 1.60
C ASP A 254 2.02 23.50 2.56
N THR A 255 0.79 23.13 2.23
CA THR A 255 -0.06 22.18 2.96
C THR A 255 0.58 20.79 3.05
N VAL A 256 0.19 20.02 4.08
CA VAL A 256 0.69 18.67 4.31
C VAL A 256 0.41 17.76 3.11
N ASP A 257 -0.81 17.78 2.57
CA ASP A 257 -1.18 16.95 1.41
C ASP A 257 -0.47 17.38 0.12
N SER A 258 -0.26 18.69 -0.11
CA SER A 258 0.50 19.17 -1.29
C SER A 258 1.95 18.68 -1.26
N VAL A 259 2.63 18.85 -0.12
CA VAL A 259 4.00 18.37 0.04
C VAL A 259 4.07 16.85 -0.08
N ALA A 260 3.13 16.12 0.55
CA ALA A 260 3.09 14.67 0.46
C ALA A 260 2.90 14.16 -0.98
N LYS A 261 2.01 14.76 -1.76
CA LYS A 261 1.81 14.41 -3.18
C LYS A 261 3.08 14.63 -4.00
N TYR A 262 3.80 15.72 -3.74
CA TYR A 262 5.08 15.96 -4.40
C TYR A 262 6.11 14.90 -4.00
N VAL A 263 6.25 14.64 -2.70
CA VAL A 263 7.17 13.61 -2.20
C VAL A 263 6.82 12.24 -2.78
N GLU A 264 5.55 11.85 -2.80
CA GLU A 264 5.07 10.58 -3.36
C GLU A 264 5.40 10.45 -4.86
N GLY A 265 5.21 11.52 -5.63
CA GLY A 265 5.47 11.52 -7.08
C GLY A 265 6.95 11.62 -7.47
N HIS A 266 7.82 12.07 -6.56
CA HIS A 266 9.24 12.34 -6.85
C HIS A 266 10.21 11.53 -5.99
N ARG A 267 9.73 10.82 -4.97
CA ARG A 267 10.56 9.86 -4.24
C ARG A 267 10.80 8.65 -5.12
N PRO A 268 12.03 8.14 -5.20
CA PRO A 268 12.26 6.82 -5.77
C PRO A 268 11.38 5.81 -5.02
N ALA A 269 10.76 4.86 -5.74
CA ALA A 269 9.91 3.85 -5.12
C ALA A 269 10.59 3.29 -3.86
N PRO A 270 9.88 3.19 -2.72
CA PRO A 270 10.49 2.68 -1.50
C PRO A 270 11.17 1.36 -1.81
N LYS A 271 12.42 1.19 -1.38
CA LYS A 271 13.02 -0.14 -1.29
C LYS A 271 12.32 -0.85 -0.15
N THR A 272 11.07 -1.27 -0.34
CA THR A 272 10.51 -2.35 0.45
C THR A 272 11.34 -3.57 0.10
N VAL A 273 12.36 -3.84 0.90
CA VAL A 273 12.97 -5.15 0.94
C VAL A 273 11.89 -6.04 1.54
N SER A 274 10.95 -6.53 0.72
CA SER A 274 10.25 -7.75 1.11
C SER A 274 11.35 -8.79 1.19
N THR A 275 11.57 -9.32 2.39
CA THR A 275 12.40 -10.52 2.51
C THR A 275 11.71 -11.57 1.64
N ILE A 276 12.37 -12.04 0.60
CA ILE A 276 11.78 -13.07 -0.25
C ILE A 276 11.81 -14.36 0.55
N HIS A 277 10.64 -14.83 0.97
CA HIS A 277 10.47 -16.11 1.63
C HIS A 277 10.24 -17.18 0.56
N ARG A 278 11.25 -18.04 0.36
CA ARG A 278 11.19 -19.20 -0.54
C ARG A 278 11.11 -20.48 0.26
N GLU A 279 10.38 -21.45 -0.27
CA GLU A 279 10.37 -22.79 0.28
C GLU A 279 11.73 -23.46 0.09
N ALA A 280 12.01 -24.51 0.86
CA ALA A 280 13.25 -25.29 0.70
C ALA A 280 13.39 -25.89 -0.72
N ILE A 281 12.27 -26.09 -1.41
CA ILE A 281 12.21 -26.55 -2.79
C ILE A 281 11.27 -25.62 -3.55
N GLU A 282 11.81 -24.88 -4.52
CA GLU A 282 11.01 -24.16 -5.50
C GLU A 282 10.93 -24.95 -6.81
N TRP A 283 9.73 -25.13 -7.35
CA TRP A 283 9.50 -25.85 -8.60
C TRP A 283 8.52 -25.09 -9.50
N THR A 284 8.67 -25.31 -10.81
CA THR A 284 7.75 -24.86 -11.85
C THR A 284 7.61 -25.97 -12.86
N ASP A 285 6.38 -26.27 -13.24
CA ASP A 285 6.02 -27.30 -14.20
C ASP A 285 4.97 -26.73 -15.16
N VAL A 286 5.34 -26.68 -16.45
CA VAL A 286 4.61 -25.98 -17.51
C VAL A 286 4.33 -26.95 -18.64
N TRP A 287 3.10 -26.93 -19.13
CA TRP A 287 2.66 -27.76 -20.24
C TRP A 287 1.70 -26.98 -21.12
N MET A 288 2.07 -26.80 -22.39
CA MET A 288 1.28 -26.09 -23.40
C MET A 288 1.08 -27.00 -24.62
N PRO A 289 0.00 -27.77 -24.69
CA PRO A 289 -0.24 -28.64 -25.83
C PRO A 289 -0.78 -27.81 -27.01
N HIS A 290 -0.59 -28.32 -28.23
CA HIS A 290 -1.17 -27.77 -29.45
C HIS A 290 -0.80 -26.30 -29.77
N THR A 291 0.41 -25.86 -29.42
CA THR A 291 0.89 -24.47 -29.64
C THR A 291 0.82 -24.00 -31.10
N ASN A 292 0.99 -24.92 -32.06
CA ASN A 292 0.88 -24.59 -33.50
C ASN A 292 -0.53 -24.72 -34.08
N ASP A 293 -1.55 -25.07 -33.28
CA ASP A 293 -2.92 -25.26 -33.73
C ASP A 293 -3.82 -24.13 -33.20
N HIS A 294 -4.63 -23.53 -34.06
CA HIS A 294 -5.50 -22.39 -33.72
C HIS A 294 -6.99 -22.68 -33.92
N ALA A 295 -7.38 -23.95 -34.09
CA ALA A 295 -8.76 -24.33 -34.38
C ALA A 295 -9.70 -24.23 -33.17
N LEU A 296 -9.17 -24.29 -31.96
CA LEU A 296 -9.92 -24.25 -30.70
C LEU A 296 -9.44 -23.11 -29.79
N PRO A 297 -10.33 -22.56 -28.94
CA PRO A 297 -9.93 -21.60 -27.91
C PRO A 297 -8.91 -22.20 -26.94
N ARG A 298 -8.11 -21.34 -26.30
CA ARG A 298 -7.07 -21.73 -25.36
C ARG A 298 -7.46 -21.38 -23.93
N VAL A 299 -7.26 -22.33 -23.03
CA VAL A 299 -7.46 -22.21 -21.58
C VAL A 299 -6.11 -22.33 -20.90
N LEU A 300 -5.79 -21.45 -19.96
CA LEU A 300 -4.64 -21.59 -19.09
C LEU A 300 -5.10 -21.87 -17.65
N LEU A 301 -4.57 -22.95 -17.06
CA LEU A 301 -4.68 -23.23 -15.63
C LEU A 301 -3.39 -22.78 -14.93
N ILE A 302 -3.48 -21.79 -14.03
CA ILE A 302 -2.37 -21.33 -13.19
C ILE A 302 -2.60 -21.86 -11.78
N GLY A 303 -1.63 -22.54 -11.18
CA GLY A 303 -1.87 -23.18 -9.90
C GLY A 303 -0.64 -23.77 -9.22
N ASP A 304 -0.90 -24.71 -8.33
CA ASP A 304 0.07 -25.47 -7.57
C ASP A 304 -0.07 -26.98 -7.84
N SER A 305 0.38 -27.82 -6.91
CA SER A 305 0.29 -29.27 -7.03
C SER A 305 -1.16 -29.79 -7.08
N ILE A 306 -2.13 -29.07 -6.50
CA ILE A 306 -3.56 -29.44 -6.57
C ILE A 306 -4.06 -29.26 -8.00
N THR A 307 -3.69 -28.13 -8.62
CA THR A 307 -4.01 -27.85 -10.03
C THR A 307 -3.38 -28.87 -10.96
N ARG A 308 -2.14 -29.28 -10.69
CA ARG A 308 -1.49 -30.37 -11.41
C ARG A 308 -2.25 -31.70 -11.25
N GLY A 309 -2.81 -31.96 -10.07
CA GLY A 309 -3.56 -33.19 -9.76
C GLY A 309 -4.82 -33.38 -10.62
N TYR A 310 -5.63 -32.33 -10.78
CA TYR A 310 -6.87 -32.40 -11.58
C TYR A 310 -6.69 -32.07 -13.07
N TYR A 311 -5.54 -31.53 -13.49
CA TYR A 311 -5.28 -31.06 -14.86
C TYR A 311 -5.69 -32.06 -15.96
N SER A 312 -5.24 -33.32 -15.87
CA SER A 312 -5.49 -34.31 -16.93
C SER A 312 -6.99 -34.63 -17.07
N GLY A 313 -7.74 -34.56 -15.97
CA GLY A 313 -9.19 -34.71 -15.99
C GLY A 313 -9.88 -33.53 -16.67
N VAL A 314 -9.36 -32.31 -16.50
CA VAL A 314 -9.89 -31.10 -17.17
C VAL A 314 -9.60 -31.16 -18.67
N GLU A 315 -8.37 -31.52 -19.04
CA GLU A 315 -7.94 -31.67 -20.44
C GLU A 315 -8.83 -32.67 -21.19
N GLU A 316 -9.08 -33.86 -20.62
CA GLU A 316 -9.96 -34.86 -21.25
C GLU A 316 -11.41 -34.38 -21.36
N LYS A 317 -11.93 -33.66 -20.37
CA LYS A 317 -13.31 -33.13 -20.39
C LYS A 317 -13.53 -32.01 -21.39
N LEU A 318 -12.48 -31.23 -21.67
CA LEU A 318 -12.51 -30.14 -22.65
C LEU A 318 -12.01 -30.57 -24.04
N LYS A 319 -11.75 -31.86 -24.24
CA LYS A 319 -11.32 -32.42 -25.53
C LYS A 319 -12.30 -32.07 -26.64
N GLY A 320 -11.77 -31.53 -27.74
CA GLY A 320 -12.57 -31.06 -28.88
C GLY A 320 -13.29 -29.72 -28.64
N LYS A 321 -13.17 -29.12 -27.46
CA LYS A 321 -13.75 -27.81 -27.11
C LYS A 321 -12.70 -26.73 -26.90
N ALA A 322 -11.57 -27.05 -26.27
CA ALA A 322 -10.47 -26.11 -26.00
C ALA A 322 -9.12 -26.84 -25.90
N TYR A 323 -8.03 -26.12 -26.14
CA TYR A 323 -6.68 -26.54 -25.73
C TYR A 323 -6.39 -26.05 -24.33
N VAL A 324 -6.02 -26.96 -23.43
CA VAL A 324 -5.80 -26.65 -22.02
C VAL A 324 -4.30 -26.65 -21.75
N ALA A 325 -3.75 -25.50 -21.41
CA ALA A 325 -2.39 -25.34 -20.93
C ALA A 325 -2.37 -25.27 -19.39
N ARG A 326 -1.22 -25.52 -18.78
CA ARG A 326 -1.00 -25.24 -17.37
C ARG A 326 0.37 -24.63 -17.07
N ILE A 327 0.38 -23.81 -16.03
CA ILE A 327 1.56 -23.37 -15.30
C ILE A 327 1.32 -23.70 -13.84
N THR A 328 2.10 -24.62 -13.28
CA THR A 328 1.99 -24.99 -11.88
C THR A 328 3.30 -24.76 -11.15
N THR A 329 3.27 -24.23 -9.95
CA THR A 329 4.48 -23.84 -9.21
C THR A 329 4.27 -23.84 -7.69
N SER A 330 5.36 -23.96 -6.93
CA SER A 330 5.39 -23.67 -5.47
C SER A 330 5.55 -22.20 -5.14
N LYS A 331 5.83 -21.32 -6.12
CA LYS A 331 6.19 -19.94 -5.82
C LYS A 331 5.03 -19.19 -5.16
N ALA A 332 5.35 -18.51 -4.07
CA ALA A 332 4.41 -17.69 -3.33
C ALA A 332 4.09 -16.37 -4.06
N ILE A 333 2.92 -15.79 -3.74
CA ILE A 333 2.49 -14.51 -4.30
C ILE A 333 3.46 -13.35 -4.01
N GLY A 334 4.20 -13.42 -2.89
CA GLY A 334 5.20 -12.42 -2.51
C GLY A 334 6.57 -12.58 -3.15
N ASP A 335 6.81 -13.66 -3.93
CA ASP A 335 8.06 -13.80 -4.69
C ASP A 335 7.91 -13.17 -6.09
N PRO A 336 8.70 -12.15 -6.44
CA PRO A 336 8.64 -11.53 -7.78
C PRO A 336 8.94 -12.49 -8.93
N ALA A 337 9.59 -13.63 -8.67
CA ALA A 337 9.82 -14.67 -9.66
C ALA A 337 8.51 -15.29 -10.17
N LEU A 338 7.46 -15.38 -9.34
CA LEU A 338 6.14 -15.89 -9.76
C LEU A 338 5.57 -15.06 -10.91
N LEU A 339 5.53 -13.73 -10.72
CA LEU A 339 4.99 -12.81 -11.71
C LEU A 339 5.84 -12.78 -12.98
N SER A 340 7.15 -12.92 -12.84
CA SER A 340 8.08 -12.96 -13.97
C SER A 340 7.86 -14.20 -14.83
N GLU A 341 7.69 -15.38 -14.21
CA GLU A 341 7.42 -16.62 -14.93
C GLU A 341 6.06 -16.62 -15.62
N ILE A 342 4.99 -16.23 -14.90
CA ILE A 342 3.66 -16.14 -15.48
C ILE A 342 3.66 -15.17 -16.68
N ARG A 343 4.34 -14.03 -16.56
CA ARG A 343 4.45 -13.05 -17.66
C ARG A 343 5.08 -13.67 -18.91
N THR A 344 6.19 -14.40 -18.76
CA THR A 344 6.88 -15.05 -19.88
C THR A 344 5.91 -15.94 -20.66
N TYR A 345 5.17 -16.80 -19.97
CA TYR A 345 4.25 -17.74 -20.62
C TYR A 345 2.99 -17.09 -21.19
N LEU A 346 2.50 -16.02 -20.57
CA LEU A 346 1.40 -15.22 -21.15
C LEU A 346 1.83 -14.43 -22.40
N GLN A 347 3.13 -14.27 -22.65
CA GLN A 347 3.65 -13.63 -23.86
C GLN A 347 3.84 -14.62 -25.02
N GLU A 348 3.95 -15.91 -24.74
CA GLU A 348 4.16 -16.95 -25.77
C GLU A 348 2.86 -17.29 -26.52
N GLU A 349 1.72 -17.28 -25.84
CA GLU A 349 0.44 -17.74 -26.38
C GLU A 349 -0.73 -16.83 -25.96
N ARG A 350 -1.75 -16.72 -26.82
CA ARG A 350 -3.00 -16.02 -26.49
C ARG A 350 -3.97 -16.98 -25.81
N PHE A 351 -4.47 -16.61 -24.63
CA PHE A 351 -5.48 -17.36 -23.91
C PHE A 351 -6.86 -16.68 -23.97
N ASP A 352 -7.91 -17.48 -24.09
CA ASP A 352 -9.31 -17.00 -24.07
C ASP A 352 -9.91 -17.11 -22.66
N VAL A 353 -9.44 -18.07 -21.85
CA VAL A 353 -9.81 -18.20 -20.43
C VAL A 353 -8.55 -18.46 -19.60
N VAL A 354 -8.43 -17.77 -18.46
CA VAL A 354 -7.40 -18.04 -17.45
C VAL A 354 -8.09 -18.41 -16.14
N HIS A 355 -7.94 -19.66 -15.74
CA HIS A 355 -8.35 -20.18 -14.44
C HIS A 355 -7.12 -20.19 -13.54
N PHE A 356 -7.20 -19.57 -12.36
CA PHE A 356 -6.00 -19.38 -11.53
C PHE A 356 -6.25 -19.59 -10.04
N ASN A 357 -5.25 -20.17 -9.37
CA ASN A 357 -5.10 -20.24 -7.92
C ASN A 357 -3.62 -20.01 -7.54
N VAL A 358 -3.36 -19.26 -6.47
CA VAL A 358 -2.02 -19.14 -5.87
C VAL A 358 -2.19 -19.05 -4.35
N GLY A 359 -2.49 -20.17 -3.68
CA GLY A 359 -2.82 -20.11 -2.25
C GLY A 359 -2.31 -21.22 -1.33
N MET A 360 -1.87 -22.38 -1.86
CA MET A 360 -1.40 -23.50 -1.03
C MET A 360 0.08 -23.41 -0.61
N HIS A 361 0.82 -22.42 -1.12
CA HIS A 361 2.25 -22.23 -0.85
C HIS A 361 2.57 -20.88 -0.19
N GLY A 362 3.81 -20.70 0.26
CA GLY A 362 4.28 -19.44 0.82
C GLY A 362 3.74 -19.16 2.22
N TRP A 363 3.75 -20.16 3.09
CA TRP A 363 3.19 -20.05 4.44
C TRP A 363 4.02 -19.21 5.41
N ASP A 364 5.25 -18.86 5.03
CA ASP A 364 6.08 -17.86 5.71
C ASP A 364 5.60 -16.41 5.50
N TYR A 365 4.78 -16.16 4.48
CA TYR A 365 4.09 -14.87 4.32
C TYR A 365 2.84 -14.83 5.18
N SER A 366 2.66 -13.72 5.89
CA SER A 366 1.42 -13.41 6.60
C SER A 366 0.26 -13.17 5.64
N GLU A 367 -0.97 -13.27 6.14
CA GLU A 367 -2.19 -12.97 5.37
C GLU A 367 -2.25 -11.49 4.94
N GLN A 368 -1.63 -10.59 5.69
CA GLN A 368 -1.51 -9.17 5.34
C GLN A 368 -0.57 -8.95 4.15
N GLU A 369 0.58 -9.63 4.15
CA GLU A 369 1.50 -9.62 3.00
C GLU A 369 0.83 -10.26 1.79
N TYR A 370 0.20 -11.42 1.97
CA TYR A 370 -0.57 -12.07 0.92
C TYR A 370 -1.63 -11.13 0.31
N GLN A 371 -2.40 -10.42 1.15
CA GLN A 371 -3.38 -9.41 0.70
C GLN A 371 -2.74 -8.25 -0.06
N ARG A 372 -1.58 -7.78 0.40
CA ARG A 372 -0.85 -6.66 -0.22
C ARG A 372 -0.31 -7.04 -1.60
N GLU A 373 0.20 -8.25 -1.76
CA GLU A 373 0.88 -8.68 -3.00
C GLU A 373 -0.09 -9.21 -4.07
N PHE A 374 -1.23 -9.79 -3.68
CA PHE A 374 -2.17 -10.42 -4.62
C PHE A 374 -2.68 -9.52 -5.75
N PRO A 375 -2.97 -8.22 -5.55
CA PRO A 375 -3.36 -7.31 -6.63
C PRO A 375 -2.36 -7.25 -7.79
N SER A 376 -1.06 -7.49 -7.54
CA SER A 376 -0.02 -7.52 -8.58
C SER A 376 -0.23 -8.66 -9.58
N LEU A 377 -0.68 -9.84 -9.11
CA LEU A 377 -1.05 -10.94 -10.01
C LEU A 377 -2.27 -10.57 -10.85
N LEU A 378 -3.32 -9.99 -10.26
CA LEU A 378 -4.51 -9.57 -11.01
C LEU A 378 -4.16 -8.52 -12.08
N GLY A 379 -3.30 -7.55 -11.73
CA GLY A 379 -2.78 -6.57 -12.68
C GLY A 379 -1.97 -7.20 -13.81
N LEU A 380 -1.13 -8.19 -13.50
CA LEU A 380 -0.39 -8.95 -14.50
C LEU A 380 -1.34 -9.69 -15.46
N LEU A 381 -2.28 -10.49 -14.94
CA LEU A 381 -3.20 -11.27 -15.77
C LEU A 381 -4.02 -10.38 -16.70
N ARG A 382 -4.51 -9.24 -16.21
CA ARG A 382 -5.25 -8.27 -17.04
C ARG A 382 -4.39 -7.59 -18.10
N SER A 383 -3.16 -7.21 -17.77
CA SER A 383 -2.28 -6.49 -18.70
C SER A 383 -1.68 -7.41 -19.76
N SER A 384 -1.34 -8.65 -19.39
CA SER A 384 -0.75 -9.63 -20.30
C SER A 384 -1.79 -10.40 -21.13
N SER A 385 -3.05 -10.51 -20.65
CA SER A 385 -4.12 -11.23 -21.34
C SER A 385 -5.42 -10.41 -21.38
N PRO A 386 -5.45 -9.22 -22.02
CA PRO A 386 -6.57 -8.28 -21.92
C PRO A 386 -7.90 -8.81 -22.49
N GLY A 387 -7.85 -9.82 -23.36
CA GLY A 387 -9.05 -10.45 -23.93
C GLY A 387 -9.48 -11.74 -23.22
N ALA A 388 -8.70 -12.24 -22.26
CA ALA A 388 -9.02 -13.48 -21.57
C ALA A 388 -10.08 -13.24 -20.50
N LYS A 389 -11.06 -14.15 -20.39
CA LYS A 389 -11.92 -14.19 -19.22
C LYS A 389 -11.17 -14.83 -18.06
N LEU A 390 -11.14 -14.15 -16.92
CA LEU A 390 -10.50 -14.64 -15.71
C LEU A 390 -11.53 -15.39 -14.84
N VAL A 391 -11.10 -16.47 -14.19
CA VAL A 391 -11.85 -17.14 -13.13
C VAL A 391 -10.88 -17.54 -12.01
N TRP A 392 -11.22 -17.17 -10.78
CA TRP A 392 -10.38 -17.49 -9.63
C TRP A 392 -10.90 -18.78 -8.98
N ALA A 393 -10.04 -19.78 -8.82
CA ALA A 393 -10.33 -20.93 -7.96
C ALA A 393 -9.82 -20.67 -6.55
N ASN A 394 -10.67 -20.86 -5.56
CA ASN A 394 -10.24 -20.74 -4.18
C ASN A 394 -9.45 -21.98 -3.71
N THR A 395 -8.65 -21.80 -2.67
CA THR A 395 -7.70 -22.81 -2.19
C THR A 395 -8.45 -23.90 -1.43
N THR A 396 -8.23 -25.16 -1.80
CA THR A 396 -8.86 -26.33 -1.17
C THR A 396 -8.43 -26.51 0.29
N PRO A 397 -9.26 -27.12 1.15
CA PRO A 397 -8.87 -27.45 2.52
C PRO A 397 -7.72 -28.48 2.56
N VAL A 398 -7.03 -28.52 3.70
CA VAL A 398 -6.08 -29.58 4.08
C VAL A 398 -6.77 -30.57 5.03
N ARG A 399 -6.36 -31.84 4.98
CA ARG A 399 -6.87 -32.89 5.91
C ARG A 399 -6.39 -32.62 7.33
N LYS A 400 -5.16 -32.13 7.49
CA LYS A 400 -4.55 -31.82 8.78
C LYS A 400 -3.62 -30.63 8.68
N ASP A 401 -3.56 -29.83 9.74
CA ASP A 401 -2.60 -28.74 9.87
C ASP A 401 -1.15 -29.26 9.79
N ARG A 402 -0.31 -28.48 9.11
CA ARG A 402 1.07 -28.83 8.79
C ARG A 402 2.04 -27.93 9.55
N GLU A 403 3.21 -28.48 9.86
CA GLU A 403 4.28 -27.74 10.55
C GLU A 403 4.84 -26.57 9.73
N ASN A 404 4.72 -26.63 8.40
CA ASN A 404 5.09 -25.53 7.52
C ASN A 404 4.11 -24.35 7.57
N GLY A 405 3.07 -24.41 8.40
CA GLY A 405 2.11 -23.34 8.61
C GLY A 405 0.84 -23.41 7.77
N ALA A 406 0.65 -24.45 6.95
CA ALA A 406 -0.62 -24.69 6.27
C ALA A 406 -1.69 -25.13 7.27
N SER A 407 -2.81 -24.41 7.33
CA SER A 407 -3.98 -24.78 8.15
C SER A 407 -5.27 -24.31 7.50
N ASN A 408 -6.39 -24.97 7.81
CA ASN A 408 -7.69 -24.57 7.27
C ASN A 408 -8.08 -23.14 7.68
N LEU A 409 -7.71 -22.71 8.89
CA LEU A 409 -7.94 -21.33 9.35
C LEU A 409 -7.25 -20.29 8.45
N ARG A 410 -5.99 -20.55 8.08
CA ARG A 410 -5.23 -19.64 7.20
C ARG A 410 -5.69 -19.72 5.75
N ILE A 411 -6.05 -20.91 5.28
CA ILE A 411 -6.67 -21.11 3.96
C ILE A 411 -7.97 -20.30 3.85
N GLU A 412 -8.85 -20.39 4.84
CA GLU A 412 -10.08 -19.60 4.90
C GLU A 412 -9.82 -18.10 4.95
N ALA A 413 -8.77 -17.65 5.67
CA ALA A 413 -8.36 -16.25 5.66
C ALA A 413 -7.89 -15.78 4.27
N ARG A 414 -7.01 -16.54 3.61
CA ARG A 414 -6.55 -16.25 2.23
C ARG A 414 -7.69 -16.28 1.24
N ASN A 415 -8.60 -17.25 1.34
CA ASN A 415 -9.79 -17.34 0.49
C ASN A 415 -10.70 -16.12 0.67
N ARG A 416 -10.95 -15.67 1.92
CA ARG A 416 -11.72 -14.44 2.16
C ARG A 416 -11.08 -13.19 1.55
N ILE A 417 -9.75 -13.07 1.65
CA ILE A 417 -8.99 -11.97 1.06
C ILE A 417 -9.20 -11.93 -0.46
N VAL A 418 -8.92 -13.05 -1.15
CA VAL A 418 -9.02 -13.05 -2.62
C VAL A 418 -10.46 -12.99 -3.08
N GLN A 419 -11.42 -13.55 -2.34
CA GLN A 419 -12.85 -13.41 -2.62
C GLN A 419 -13.26 -11.94 -2.70
N GLN A 420 -12.82 -11.10 -1.75
CA GLN A 420 -13.09 -9.66 -1.76
C GLN A 420 -12.47 -8.98 -2.98
N LEU A 421 -11.22 -9.31 -3.32
CA LEU A 421 -10.52 -8.77 -4.48
C LEU A 421 -11.17 -9.21 -5.81
N ALA A 422 -11.54 -10.48 -5.93
CA ALA A 422 -12.19 -11.05 -7.11
C ALA A 422 -13.56 -10.42 -7.34
N VAL A 423 -14.38 -10.29 -6.29
CA VAL A 423 -15.69 -9.60 -6.36
C VAL A 423 -15.53 -8.15 -6.79
N ALA A 424 -14.59 -7.41 -6.17
CA ALA A 424 -14.31 -6.03 -6.54
C ALA A 424 -13.83 -5.89 -7.99
N ALA A 425 -13.14 -6.92 -8.50
CA ALA A 425 -12.66 -6.99 -9.87
C ALA A 425 -13.69 -7.58 -10.86
N GLY A 426 -14.86 -8.03 -10.42
CA GLY A 426 -15.84 -8.71 -11.29
C GLY A 426 -15.34 -10.05 -11.85
N ILE A 427 -14.43 -10.71 -11.13
CA ILE A 427 -13.89 -12.03 -11.49
C ILE A 427 -14.75 -13.11 -10.82
N PRO A 428 -15.36 -14.04 -11.58
CA PRO A 428 -16.11 -15.16 -11.03
C PRO A 428 -15.21 -16.08 -10.19
N VAL A 429 -15.85 -16.79 -9.25
CA VAL A 429 -15.18 -17.73 -8.34
C VAL A 429 -15.59 -19.15 -8.67
N ASP A 430 -14.60 -20.03 -8.82
CA ASP A 430 -14.76 -21.48 -8.88
C ASP A 430 -14.46 -22.07 -7.49
N ASP A 431 -15.52 -22.47 -6.78
CA ASP A 431 -15.46 -22.81 -5.36
C ASP A 431 -15.00 -24.27 -5.11
N LEU A 432 -13.72 -24.52 -5.36
CA LEU A 432 -13.08 -25.81 -5.08
C LEU A 432 -12.94 -26.09 -3.58
N HIS A 433 -12.85 -25.05 -2.76
CA HIS A 433 -12.81 -25.16 -1.30
C HIS A 433 -14.10 -25.82 -0.80
N TRP A 434 -15.26 -25.19 -1.05
CA TRP A 434 -16.55 -25.71 -0.63
C TRP A 434 -16.80 -27.11 -1.17
N LEU A 435 -16.46 -27.35 -2.45
CA LEU A 435 -16.55 -28.68 -3.05
C LEU A 435 -15.82 -29.73 -2.21
N MET A 436 -14.62 -29.42 -1.71
CA MET A 436 -13.77 -30.40 -1.03
C MET A 436 -13.89 -30.41 0.50
N VAL A 437 -14.59 -29.45 1.13
CA VAL A 437 -14.81 -29.42 2.60
C VAL A 437 -15.43 -30.72 3.12
N SER A 438 -16.40 -31.29 2.39
CA SER A 438 -17.04 -32.55 2.78
C SER A 438 -16.27 -33.81 2.38
N HIS A 439 -15.09 -33.66 1.75
CA HIS A 439 -14.34 -34.75 1.13
C HIS A 439 -12.95 -34.96 1.76
N ALA A 440 -12.89 -34.90 3.10
CA ALA A 440 -11.69 -35.26 3.85
C ALA A 440 -11.25 -36.72 3.59
N ASP A 441 -12.18 -37.60 3.20
CA ASP A 441 -11.93 -39.00 2.81
C ASP A 441 -11.16 -39.14 1.50
N LEU A 442 -11.30 -38.17 0.58
CA LEU A 442 -10.64 -38.17 -0.73
C LEU A 442 -9.22 -37.59 -0.73
N HIS A 443 -8.63 -37.36 0.44
CA HIS A 443 -7.23 -36.96 0.57
C HIS A 443 -6.29 -38.17 0.48
N SER A 444 -5.25 -38.07 -0.36
CA SER A 444 -4.17 -39.06 -0.46
C SER A 444 -3.05 -38.81 0.57
N ASP A 445 -2.88 -37.56 1.00
CA ASP A 445 -2.02 -37.16 2.10
C ASP A 445 -2.64 -35.95 2.84
N ASP A 446 -1.89 -35.19 3.63
CA ASP A 446 -2.44 -34.06 4.38
C ASP A 446 -2.92 -32.89 3.49
N VAL A 447 -2.50 -32.83 2.23
CA VAL A 447 -2.75 -31.72 1.30
C VAL A 447 -3.37 -32.18 -0.03
N HIS A 448 -2.87 -33.27 -0.60
CA HIS A 448 -3.25 -33.75 -1.93
C HIS A 448 -4.45 -34.70 -1.90
N TYR A 449 -5.09 -34.84 -3.05
CA TYR A 449 -6.29 -35.65 -3.25
C TYR A 449 -6.00 -36.93 -4.04
N THR A 450 -6.82 -37.96 -3.80
CA THR A 450 -6.81 -39.22 -4.56
C THR A 450 -7.24 -38.99 -6.01
N LYS A 451 -7.19 -40.05 -6.82
CA LYS A 451 -7.69 -40.02 -8.21
C LYS A 451 -9.16 -39.59 -8.27
N GLU A 452 -9.98 -40.04 -7.33
CA GLU A 452 -11.40 -39.73 -7.23
C GLU A 452 -11.62 -38.26 -6.86
N GLY A 453 -10.87 -37.74 -5.88
CA GLY A 453 -10.94 -36.32 -5.51
C GLY A 453 -10.50 -35.39 -6.64
N ASN A 454 -9.40 -35.74 -7.34
CA ASN A 454 -8.97 -35.01 -8.53
C ASN A 454 -9.99 -35.08 -9.67
N ALA A 455 -10.66 -36.22 -9.86
CA ALA A 455 -11.71 -36.35 -10.88
C ALA A 455 -12.93 -35.47 -10.56
N LEU A 456 -13.29 -35.32 -9.28
CA LEU A 456 -14.37 -34.44 -8.83
C LEU A 456 -14.05 -32.97 -9.12
N MET A 457 -12.87 -32.50 -8.71
CA MET A 457 -12.40 -31.14 -9.02
C MET A 457 -12.33 -30.91 -10.54
N ALA A 458 -11.85 -31.90 -11.32
CA ALA A 458 -11.77 -31.78 -12.76
C ALA A 458 -13.14 -31.58 -13.43
N VAL A 459 -14.22 -32.20 -12.91
CA VAL A 459 -15.58 -31.95 -13.40
C VAL A 459 -15.97 -30.49 -13.17
N GLN A 460 -15.80 -30.00 -11.95
CA GLN A 460 -16.16 -28.65 -11.56
C GLN A 460 -15.39 -27.60 -12.37
N VAL A 461 -14.07 -27.72 -12.47
CA VAL A 461 -13.21 -26.81 -13.22
C VAL A 461 -13.58 -26.81 -14.71
N ALA A 462 -13.83 -27.97 -15.30
CA ALA A 462 -14.24 -28.05 -16.71
C ALA A 462 -15.57 -27.33 -16.97
N VAL A 463 -16.56 -27.46 -16.08
CA VAL A 463 -17.84 -26.74 -16.18
C VAL A 463 -17.64 -25.23 -16.04
N SER A 464 -16.86 -24.80 -15.06
CA SER A 464 -16.54 -23.39 -14.81
C SER A 464 -15.87 -22.74 -16.03
N VAL A 465 -14.86 -23.41 -16.60
CA VAL A 465 -14.13 -22.95 -17.78
C VAL A 465 -15.00 -22.97 -19.04
N GLU A 466 -15.75 -24.05 -19.28
CA GLU A 466 -16.57 -24.20 -20.48
C GLU A 466 -17.61 -23.08 -20.62
N GLY A 467 -18.20 -22.65 -19.50
CA GLY A 467 -19.14 -21.52 -19.47
C GLY A 467 -18.52 -20.18 -19.89
N LEU A 468 -17.20 -20.07 -19.87
CA LEU A 468 -16.45 -18.86 -20.22
C LEU A 468 -15.87 -18.89 -21.64
N LEU A 469 -15.82 -20.05 -22.30
CA LEU A 469 -15.29 -20.15 -23.66
C LEU A 469 -16.04 -19.22 -24.64
N PRO A 470 -15.37 -18.72 -25.70
CA PRO A 470 -16.03 -18.01 -26.78
C PRO A 470 -17.13 -18.87 -27.41
N ARG A 471 -18.30 -18.27 -27.68
CA ARG A 471 -19.35 -18.94 -28.47
C ARG A 471 -18.87 -19.05 -29.92
N LYS A 472 -19.08 -20.21 -30.55
CA LYS A 472 -18.86 -20.42 -31.98
C LYS A 472 -19.82 -19.61 -32.83
#